data_AF-A0AAD7YPE6-F1
#
_entry.id   AF-A0AAD7YPE6-F1
#
_cell.length_a   1.000
_cell.length_b   1.000
_cell.length_c   1.000
_cell.angle_alpha   90.00
_cell.angle_beta   90.00
_cell.angle_gamma   90.00
#
_symmetry.space_group_name_H-M   'P 1'
#
loop_
_entity.id
_entity.type
_entity.pdbx_description
1 polymer ?
#
loop_
_entity_poly.entity_id
_entity_poly.type
_entity_poly.pdbx_seq_one_letter_code
_entity_poly.pdbx_strand_id
1 'polypeptide(L)'
;MYVGMNPGPFGMSQTGVPFGEIRSVRDWLGISGPVEKPPIEIRKRPVNGFDCNRSEVSGRRFWGLMKSLCGTPENFFKTSFVYNYLPQQWLTAEEAKNLTPEDFKKREVQELYNICDPVFHKVLELYEVEKIVAIGRFCETRAKETLKRYTSSRSIEV
;
A
#
# COMPACT_ATOMS: atom_id res chain seq x y z
N MET A 1 -11.76 0.33 5.16
CA MET A 1 -10.38 0.59 4.70
C MET A 1 -9.84 -0.62 3.96
N TYR A 2 -9.34 -0.44 2.73
CA TYR A 2 -8.66 -1.47 1.96
C TYR A 2 -7.18 -1.49 2.33
N VAL A 3 -6.62 -2.66 2.65
CA VAL A 3 -5.26 -2.77 3.17
C VAL A 3 -4.40 -3.66 2.29
N GLY A 4 -3.38 -3.06 1.66
CA GLY A 4 -2.32 -3.77 0.94
C GLY A 4 -1.08 -4.01 1.80
N MET A 5 -0.16 -4.82 1.29
CA MET A 5 1.05 -5.22 2.02
C MET A 5 2.09 -4.11 1.99
N ASN A 6 2.67 -3.84 0.83
CA ASN A 6 3.76 -2.86 0.65
C ASN A 6 3.81 -2.34 -0.81
N PRO A 7 4.56 -1.26 -1.09
CA PRO A 7 4.71 -0.71 -2.43
C PRO A 7 5.27 -1.70 -3.45
N GLY A 8 4.66 -1.75 -4.64
CA GLY A 8 5.22 -2.41 -5.81
C GLY A 8 6.09 -1.46 -6.67
N PRO A 9 7.03 -2.00 -7.46
CA PRO A 9 8.10 -1.21 -8.11
C PRO A 9 7.61 -0.25 -9.20
N PHE A 10 6.44 -0.50 -9.77
CA PHE A 10 5.88 0.29 -10.88
C PHE A 10 4.54 0.94 -10.52
N GLY A 11 4.13 0.85 -9.26
CA GLY A 11 2.94 1.48 -8.72
C GLY A 11 3.31 2.51 -7.66
N MET A 12 3.05 2.18 -6.39
CA MET A 12 3.27 3.12 -5.27
C MET A 12 4.71 3.62 -5.15
N SER A 13 5.73 2.83 -5.51
CA SER A 13 7.12 3.30 -5.50
C SER A 13 7.42 4.38 -6.56
N GLN A 14 6.52 4.58 -7.51
CA GLN A 14 6.62 5.64 -8.52
C GLN A 14 5.68 6.81 -8.21
N THR A 15 4.52 6.57 -7.58
CA THR A 15 3.47 7.59 -7.43
C THR A 15 3.21 8.04 -6.00
N GLY A 16 3.71 7.31 -5.01
CA GLY A 16 3.36 7.49 -3.60
C GLY A 16 1.95 7.02 -3.22
N VAL A 17 1.14 6.54 -4.18
CA VAL A 17 -0.26 6.12 -3.94
C VAL A 17 -0.34 4.60 -3.82
N PRO A 18 -1.00 4.03 -2.79
CA PRO A 18 -1.23 2.58 -2.69
C PRO A 18 -1.89 2.02 -3.96
N PHE A 19 -1.40 0.86 -4.43
CA PHE A 19 -1.83 0.29 -5.71
C PHE A 19 -1.70 1.28 -6.90
N GLY A 20 -0.81 2.27 -6.79
CA GLY A 20 -0.82 3.47 -7.62
C GLY A 20 -0.22 3.29 -9.00
N GLU A 21 -0.89 2.51 -9.86
CA GLU A 21 -0.55 2.44 -11.27
C GLU A 21 -0.71 3.82 -11.95
N ILE A 22 0.29 4.21 -12.75
CA ILE A 22 0.45 5.59 -13.24
C ILE A 22 -0.81 6.18 -13.85
N ARG A 23 -1.46 5.48 -14.79
CA ARG A 23 -2.65 5.99 -15.48
C ARG A 23 -3.85 6.08 -14.55
N SER A 24 -4.01 5.10 -13.66
CA SER A 24 -5.08 5.11 -12.67
C SER A 24 -4.95 6.30 -11.73
N VAL A 25 -3.72 6.59 -11.26
CA VAL A 25 -3.45 7.72 -10.37
C VAL A 25 -3.62 9.06 -11.10
N ARG A 26 -3.04 9.20 -12.29
CA ARG A 26 -3.09 10.46 -13.04
C ARG A 26 -4.47 10.73 -13.64
N ASP A 27 -5.03 9.77 -14.35
CA ASP A 27 -6.21 9.99 -15.22
C ASP A 27 -7.54 9.76 -14.49
N TRP A 28 -7.55 8.99 -13.38
CA TRP A 28 -8.76 8.76 -12.59
C TRP A 28 -8.72 9.45 -11.24
N LEU A 29 -7.65 9.27 -10.44
CA LEU A 29 -7.53 9.96 -9.15
C LEU A 29 -7.19 11.44 -9.28
N GLY A 30 -6.72 11.90 -10.45
CA GLY A 30 -6.35 13.30 -10.68
C GLY A 30 -5.09 13.73 -9.93
N ILE A 31 -4.25 12.79 -9.49
CA ILE A 31 -3.04 13.07 -8.71
C ILE A 31 -1.84 13.04 -9.65
N SER A 32 -1.04 14.10 -9.58
CA SER A 32 0.26 14.19 -10.24
C SER A 32 1.16 15.16 -9.47
N GLY A 33 2.47 15.04 -9.64
CA GLY A 33 3.41 15.93 -8.97
C GLY A 33 4.86 15.48 -9.14
N PRO A 34 5.82 16.30 -8.68
CA PRO A 34 7.22 15.91 -8.68
C PRO A 34 7.43 14.71 -7.75
N VAL A 35 8.28 13.77 -8.19
CA VAL A 35 8.70 12.61 -7.39
C VAL A 35 10.22 12.58 -7.41
N GLU A 36 10.82 12.68 -6.24
CA GLU A 36 12.26 12.62 -6.08
C GLU A 36 12.78 11.18 -6.08
N LYS A 37 14.09 11.04 -6.23
CA LYS A 37 14.76 9.74 -6.22
C LYS A 37 15.10 9.30 -4.80
N PRO A 38 15.13 7.97 -4.53
CA PRO A 38 15.68 7.48 -3.28
C PRO A 38 17.19 7.83 -3.18
N PRO A 39 17.75 7.94 -1.97
CA PRO A 39 19.18 8.25 -1.78
C PRO A 39 20.12 7.27 -2.49
N ILE A 40 19.70 6.01 -2.59
CA ILE A 40 20.40 4.96 -3.34
C ILE A 40 19.38 4.31 -4.28
N GLU A 41 19.57 4.53 -5.58
CA GLU A 41 18.70 3.98 -6.62
C GLU A 41 19.35 2.74 -7.27
N ILE A 42 18.58 1.66 -7.43
CA ILE A 42 19.02 0.49 -8.18
C ILE A 42 18.73 0.73 -9.67
N ARG A 43 19.77 0.75 -10.52
CA ARG A 43 19.65 1.03 -11.96
C ARG A 43 18.59 0.20 -12.70
N LYS A 44 18.34 -1.05 -12.27
CA LYS A 44 17.31 -1.94 -12.85
C LYS A 44 15.87 -1.61 -12.42
N ARG A 45 15.69 -0.72 -11.43
CA ARG A 45 14.41 -0.25 -10.87
C ARG A 45 14.49 1.26 -10.58
N PRO A 46 14.62 2.09 -11.61
CA PRO A 46 14.64 3.53 -11.41
C PRO A 46 13.28 4.05 -10.93
N VAL A 47 13.30 5.11 -10.14
CA VAL A 47 12.13 5.91 -9.79
C VAL A 47 12.05 7.06 -10.79
N ASN A 48 11.13 6.94 -11.73
CA ASN A 48 10.87 7.94 -12.77
C ASN A 48 9.59 8.75 -12.49
N GLY A 49 8.97 8.56 -11.32
CA GLY A 49 7.73 9.25 -10.98
C GLY A 49 6.60 8.92 -11.96
N PHE A 50 5.85 9.96 -12.33
CA PHE A 50 4.76 9.87 -13.30
C PHE A 50 5.21 9.67 -14.76
N ASP A 51 6.52 9.74 -15.05
CA ASP A 51 7.10 9.42 -16.37
C ASP A 51 7.44 7.91 -16.51
N CYS A 52 7.12 7.09 -15.51
CA CYS A 52 7.29 5.66 -15.60
C CYS A 52 6.38 5.05 -16.68
N ASN A 53 6.99 4.46 -17.71
CA ASN A 53 6.26 3.83 -18.82
C ASN A 53 5.76 2.40 -18.51
N ARG A 54 6.00 1.90 -17.30
CA ARG A 54 5.55 0.57 -16.87
C ARG A 54 4.22 0.68 -16.14
N SER A 55 3.32 -0.28 -16.40
CA SER A 55 2.03 -0.38 -15.74
C SER A 55 2.06 -1.52 -14.72
N GLU A 56 1.73 -1.21 -13.47
CA GLU A 56 1.59 -2.21 -12.42
C GLU A 56 0.23 -2.92 -12.53
N VAL A 57 0.25 -4.21 -12.83
CA VAL A 57 -0.98 -4.99 -13.09
C VAL A 57 -1.91 -5.02 -11.87
N SER A 58 -1.37 -5.17 -10.67
CA SER A 58 -2.16 -5.19 -9.44
C SER A 58 -2.88 -3.85 -9.22
N GLY A 59 -2.16 -2.75 -9.38
CA GLY A 59 -2.73 -1.40 -9.29
C GLY A 59 -3.80 -1.12 -10.32
N ARG A 60 -3.53 -1.47 -11.59
CA ARG A 60 -4.49 -1.34 -12.69
C ARG A 60 -5.77 -2.12 -12.43
N ARG A 61 -5.66 -3.35 -11.88
CA ARG A 61 -6.84 -4.17 -11.54
C ARG A 61 -7.62 -3.57 -10.39
N PHE A 62 -6.94 -3.15 -9.33
CA PHE A 62 -7.57 -2.57 -8.15
C PHE A 62 -8.34 -1.29 -8.49
N TRP A 63 -7.66 -0.28 -9.04
CA TRP A 63 -8.29 0.99 -9.35
C TRP A 63 -9.23 0.91 -10.56
N GLY A 64 -8.98 0.00 -11.51
CA GLY A 64 -9.92 -0.29 -12.59
C GLY A 64 -11.27 -0.82 -12.07
N LEU A 65 -11.25 -1.68 -11.06
CA LEU A 65 -12.47 -2.16 -10.38
C LEU A 65 -13.18 -1.00 -9.68
N MET A 66 -12.47 -0.20 -8.89
CA MET A 66 -13.09 0.93 -8.16
C MET A 66 -13.67 1.97 -9.12
N LYS A 67 -12.98 2.26 -10.23
CA LYS A 67 -13.51 3.09 -11.32
C LYS A 67 -14.80 2.52 -11.90
N SER A 68 -14.84 1.22 -12.16
CA SER A 68 -16.03 0.56 -12.73
C SER A 68 -17.23 0.57 -11.77
N LEU A 69 -16.99 0.43 -10.45
CA LEU A 69 -18.05 0.36 -9.45
C LEU A 69 -18.53 1.73 -9.00
N CYS A 70 -17.63 2.70 -8.88
CA CYS A 70 -17.91 4.00 -8.26
C CYS A 70 -18.05 5.14 -9.26
N GLY A 71 -17.58 4.96 -10.50
CA GLY A 71 -17.53 6.00 -11.53
C GLY A 71 -16.44 7.04 -11.27
N THR A 72 -16.60 7.83 -10.21
CA THR A 72 -15.64 8.88 -9.81
C THR A 72 -14.91 8.52 -8.50
N PRO A 73 -13.71 9.05 -8.26
CA PRO A 73 -12.99 8.83 -7.01
C PRO A 73 -13.78 9.28 -5.78
N GLU A 74 -14.51 10.41 -5.86
CA GLU A 74 -15.27 10.96 -4.72
C GLU A 74 -16.30 9.96 -4.21
N ASN A 75 -16.93 9.20 -5.11
CA ASN A 75 -17.87 8.16 -4.71
C ASN A 75 -17.20 7.02 -3.94
N PHE A 76 -15.97 6.65 -4.30
CA PHE A 76 -15.18 5.66 -3.54
C PHE A 76 -14.74 6.24 -2.19
N PHE A 77 -14.14 7.44 -2.18
CA PHE A 77 -13.56 8.03 -0.98
C PHE A 77 -14.57 8.59 0.03
N LYS A 78 -15.87 8.67 -0.32
CA LYS A 78 -16.94 8.99 0.64
C LYS A 78 -16.93 8.11 1.88
N THR A 79 -16.59 6.83 1.73
CA THR A 79 -16.63 5.83 2.83
C THR A 79 -15.43 4.91 2.84
N SER A 80 -14.54 5.01 1.85
CA SER A 80 -13.41 4.09 1.69
C SER A 80 -12.08 4.83 1.65
N PHE A 81 -11.05 4.13 2.11
CA PHE A 81 -9.66 4.59 2.06
C PHE A 81 -8.76 3.39 1.77
N VAL A 82 -7.59 3.64 1.18
CA VAL A 82 -6.62 2.60 0.83
C VAL A 82 -5.30 2.87 1.55
N TYR A 83 -4.76 1.85 2.20
CA TYR A 83 -3.54 1.95 3.00
C TYR A 83 -2.64 0.75 2.74
N ASN A 84 -1.32 0.95 2.74
CA ASN A 84 -0.35 -0.15 2.75
C ASN A 84 0.20 -0.30 4.17
N TYR A 85 0.15 -1.52 4.72
CA TYR A 85 0.62 -1.80 6.08
C TYR A 85 2.12 -1.49 6.26
N LEU A 86 2.94 -1.81 5.26
CA LEU A 86 4.36 -1.48 5.19
C LEU A 86 4.57 -0.34 4.19
N PRO A 87 5.25 0.76 4.56
CA PRO A 87 5.50 1.87 3.64
C PRO A 87 6.71 1.65 2.73
N GLN A 88 7.46 0.56 2.91
CA GLN A 88 8.76 0.34 2.27
C GLN A 88 8.70 -0.72 1.17
N GLN A 89 9.42 -0.46 0.08
CA GLN A 89 9.79 -1.48 -0.89
C GLN A 89 11.23 -1.94 -0.63
N TRP A 90 11.45 -3.25 -0.70
CA TRP A 90 12.78 -3.84 -0.60
C TRP A 90 13.13 -4.60 -1.87
N LEU A 91 14.39 -4.49 -2.27
CA LEU A 91 14.93 -5.08 -3.48
C LEU A 91 16.31 -5.68 -3.20
N THR A 92 16.64 -6.80 -3.85
CA THR A 92 18.02 -7.31 -3.85
C THR A 92 18.95 -6.35 -4.60
N ALA A 93 20.17 -6.14 -4.08
CA ALA A 93 21.09 -5.16 -4.65
C ALA A 93 21.52 -5.49 -6.10
N GLU A 94 21.80 -6.76 -6.39
CA GLU A 94 22.37 -7.17 -7.69
C GLU A 94 21.32 -7.29 -8.80
N GLU A 95 20.16 -7.89 -8.49
CA GLU A 95 19.14 -8.25 -9.47
C GLU A 95 17.89 -7.39 -9.40
N ALA A 96 17.74 -6.56 -8.37
CA ALA A 96 16.54 -5.79 -8.11
C ALA A 96 15.28 -6.67 -8.05
N LYS A 97 15.43 -7.86 -7.47
CA LYS A 97 14.31 -8.77 -7.18
C LYS A 97 13.54 -8.21 -5.99
N ASN A 98 12.23 -8.24 -6.08
CA ASN A 98 11.36 -7.80 -4.99
C ASN A 98 11.54 -8.72 -3.79
N LEU A 99 11.69 -8.12 -2.61
CA LEU A 99 11.69 -8.81 -1.33
C LEU A 99 10.39 -8.47 -0.59
N THR A 100 9.78 -9.50 -0.05
CA THR A 100 8.59 -9.45 0.79
C THR A 100 8.98 -9.77 2.23
N PRO A 101 8.12 -9.50 3.22
CA PRO A 101 8.40 -9.87 4.60
C PRO A 101 8.78 -11.34 4.80
N GLU A 102 8.29 -12.25 3.94
CA GLU A 102 8.61 -13.68 4.02
C GLU A 102 10.07 -14.00 3.68
N ASP A 103 10.76 -13.11 2.96
CA ASP A 103 12.15 -13.27 2.54
C ASP A 103 13.17 -12.86 3.63
N PHE A 104 12.72 -12.25 4.74
CA PHE A 104 13.56 -11.78 5.84
C PHE A 104 13.59 -12.76 7.01
N LYS A 105 14.58 -12.62 7.90
CA LYS A 105 14.61 -13.43 9.12
C LYS A 105 13.44 -13.05 10.01
N LYS A 106 12.83 -14.05 10.66
CA LYS A 106 11.66 -13.85 11.55
C LYS A 106 11.85 -12.71 12.56
N ARG A 107 13.05 -12.57 13.13
CA ARG A 107 13.37 -11.50 14.09
C ARG A 107 13.29 -10.11 13.47
N GLU A 108 13.87 -9.92 12.28
CA GLU A 108 13.88 -8.63 11.56
C GLU A 108 12.45 -8.21 11.21
N VAL A 109 11.66 -9.16 10.74
CA VAL A 109 10.24 -8.94 10.41
C VAL A 109 9.42 -8.60 11.65
N GLN A 110 9.69 -9.26 12.78
CA GLN A 110 8.99 -8.97 14.03
C GLN A 110 9.27 -7.56 14.55
N GLU A 111 10.50 -7.06 14.36
CA GLU A 111 10.86 -5.68 14.69
C GLU A 111 10.09 -4.69 13.81
N LEU A 112 9.95 -4.96 12.50
CA LEU A 112 9.11 -4.15 11.61
C LEU A 112 7.65 -4.11 12.06
N TYR A 113 7.10 -5.25 12.48
CA TYR A 113 5.71 -5.35 12.96
C TYR A 113 5.48 -4.56 14.25
N ASN A 114 6.44 -4.56 15.17
CA ASN A 114 6.36 -3.77 16.40
C ASN A 114 6.31 -2.26 16.13
N ILE A 115 6.79 -1.81 14.97
CA ILE A 115 6.69 -0.43 14.51
C ILE A 115 5.37 -0.19 13.75
N CYS A 116 5.02 -1.08 12.82
CA CYS A 116 3.89 -0.86 11.92
C CYS A 116 2.53 -1.09 12.59
N ASP A 117 2.39 -2.06 13.49
CA ASP A 117 1.13 -2.33 14.20
C ASP A 117 0.57 -1.12 14.94
N PRO A 118 1.31 -0.43 15.84
CA PRO A 118 0.76 0.70 16.57
C PRO A 118 0.44 1.90 15.65
N VAL A 119 1.17 2.07 14.54
CA VAL A 119 0.85 3.10 13.55
C VAL A 119 -0.42 2.74 12.81
N PHE A 120 -0.55 1.48 12.38
CA PHE A 120 -1.73 1.00 11.69
C PHE A 120 -2.98 1.11 12.58
N HIS A 121 -2.90 0.72 13.86
CA HIS A 121 -3.98 0.93 14.82
C HIS A 121 -4.39 2.40 14.94
N LYS A 122 -3.43 3.32 15.05
CA LYS A 122 -3.73 4.77 15.07
C LYS A 122 -4.41 5.25 13.79
N VAL A 123 -4.01 4.73 12.64
CA VAL A 123 -4.67 5.04 11.35
C VAL A 123 -6.10 4.52 11.33
N LEU A 124 -6.36 3.31 11.85
CA LEU A 124 -7.72 2.77 11.96
C LEU A 124 -8.61 3.64 12.86
N GLU A 125 -8.10 4.09 14.00
CA GLU A 125 -8.82 4.99 14.91
C GLU A 125 -9.07 6.36 14.28
N LEU A 126 -8.05 6.97 13.65
CA LEU A 126 -8.15 8.28 13.02
C LEU A 126 -9.18 8.31 11.89
N TYR A 127 -9.20 7.27 11.06
CA TYR A 127 -10.15 7.13 9.96
C TYR A 127 -11.44 6.43 10.37
N GLU A 128 -11.66 6.24 11.67
CA GLU A 128 -12.95 5.82 12.18
C GLU A 128 -13.41 4.45 11.62
N VAL A 129 -12.45 3.57 11.32
CA VAL A 129 -12.67 2.40 10.46
C VAL A 129 -13.57 1.36 11.13
N GLU A 130 -14.66 0.98 10.46
CA GLU A 130 -15.55 -0.11 10.89
C GLU A 130 -15.24 -1.45 10.20
N LYS A 131 -14.69 -1.41 8.99
CA LYS A 131 -14.40 -2.60 8.18
C LYS A 131 -13.04 -2.51 7.51
N ILE A 132 -12.25 -3.56 7.60
CA ILE A 132 -10.99 -3.75 6.90
C ILE A 132 -11.23 -4.74 5.77
N VAL A 133 -10.84 -4.35 4.55
CA VAL A 133 -10.79 -5.27 3.40
C VAL A 133 -9.34 -5.60 3.15
N ALA A 134 -8.89 -6.74 3.68
CA ALA A 134 -7.51 -7.17 3.57
C ALA A 134 -7.22 -7.73 2.16
N ILE A 135 -6.27 -7.13 1.45
CA ILE A 135 -5.87 -7.57 0.12
C ILE A 135 -4.71 -8.56 0.27
N GLY A 136 -5.07 -9.82 0.55
CA GLY A 136 -4.15 -10.94 0.72
C GLY A 136 -3.98 -11.40 2.18
N ARG A 137 -3.56 -12.66 2.34
CA ARG A 137 -3.48 -13.35 3.65
C ARG A 137 -2.54 -12.67 4.64
N PHE A 138 -1.47 -12.06 4.14
CA PHE A 138 -0.55 -11.27 4.96
C PHE A 138 -1.30 -10.13 5.66
N CYS A 139 -2.02 -9.31 4.88
CA CYS A 139 -2.74 -8.15 5.40
C CYS A 139 -3.84 -8.56 6.38
N GLU A 140 -4.54 -9.66 6.10
CA GLU A 140 -5.58 -10.21 6.96
C GLU A 140 -5.01 -10.65 8.31
N THR A 141 -3.91 -11.41 8.28
CA THR A 141 -3.19 -11.83 9.48
C THR A 141 -2.71 -10.62 10.27
N ARG A 142 -2.09 -9.64 9.61
CA ARG A 142 -1.59 -8.44 10.29
C ARG A 142 -2.71 -7.64 10.93
N ALA A 143 -3.83 -7.43 10.23
CA ALA A 143 -4.98 -6.73 10.80
C ALA A 143 -5.54 -7.43 12.04
N LYS A 144 -5.71 -8.76 11.99
CA LYS A 144 -6.18 -9.55 13.14
C LYS A 144 -5.22 -9.47 14.33
N GLU A 145 -3.91 -9.57 14.09
CA GLU A 145 -2.91 -9.43 15.15
C GLU A 145 -2.87 -8.02 15.75
N THR A 146 -2.98 -6.98 14.92
CA THR A 146 -3.07 -5.59 15.40
C THR A 146 -4.31 -5.41 16.29
N LEU A 147 -5.50 -5.83 15.85
CA LEU A 147 -6.75 -5.67 16.62
C LEU A 147 -6.79 -6.53 17.90
N LYS A 148 -6.09 -7.66 17.92
CA LYS A 148 -5.92 -8.47 19.12
C LYS A 148 -5.02 -7.78 20.15
N ARG A 149 -4.01 -7.05 19.69
CA ARG A 149 -3.00 -6.40 20.55
C ARG A 149 -3.43 -5.02 21.04
N TYR A 150 -4.23 -4.30 20.25
CA TYR A 150 -4.65 -2.93 20.54
C TYR A 150 -6.17 -2.83 20.54
N THR A 151 -6.74 -2.40 21.66
CA THR A 151 -8.19 -2.16 21.79
C THR A 151 -8.58 -0.96 20.93
N SER A 152 -9.60 -1.15 20.10
CA SER A 152 -10.19 -0.08 19.28
C SER A 152 -11.37 0.55 20.01
N SER A 153 -11.66 1.82 19.75
CA SER A 153 -12.81 2.52 20.33
C SER A 153 -14.16 1.99 19.80
N ARG A 154 -14.10 1.26 18.70
CA ARG A 154 -15.24 0.69 17.97
C ARG A 154 -14.96 -0.76 17.56
N SER A 155 -16.02 -1.49 17.21
CA SER A 155 -15.87 -2.82 16.62
C SER A 155 -15.37 -2.70 15.18
N ILE A 156 -14.35 -3.47 14.82
CA ILE A 156 -13.75 -3.48 13.48
C ILE A 156 -13.85 -4.90 12.91
N GLU A 157 -14.56 -5.04 11.79
CA GLU A 157 -14.64 -6.29 11.02
C GLU A 157 -13.42 -6.40 10.09
N VAL A 158 -12.83 -7.60 9.96
CA VAL A 158 -11.73 -7.90 9.03
C VAL A 158 -12.12 -8.99 8.06
#